data_AF-A0A952K0I5-F1
#
_entry.id   AF-A0A952K0I5-F1
#
_cell.length_a   1.000
_cell.length_b   1.000
_cell.length_c   1.000
_cell.angle_alpha   90.00
_cell.angle_beta   90.00
_cell.angle_gamma   90.00
#
_symmetry.space_group_name_H-M   'P 1'
#
loop_
_entity.id
_entity.type
_entity.pdbx_description
1 polymer ?
#
loop_
_entity_poly.entity_id
_entity_poly.type
_entity_poly.pdbx_seq_one_letter_code
_entity_poly.pdbx_strand_id
1 'polypeptide(L)'
;FYTLFARTGEGSRGVSCFLVPGDLAGLSFGKPEEKMGLHAVPTTSAFYDHAHIEADRLIGAEGQGLQIAFSALDSGRLGIAAVAVGLAQAALDEAVKYANERTTFGRKIIDHQGLGFLLADMAAAVASARATYLDAARRRDLGRPYSEQASVSKLVATDAAMKVTTDAVQVFGGAGYTRDYRVERYMREAKITQIFEGTNQIQRLVIARALAT
;
A
#
# COMPACT_ATOMS: atom_id res chain seq x y z
N PHE A 1 -6.13 -13.27 16.34
CA PHE A 1 -4.83 -13.97 16.38
C PHE A 1 -3.79 -13.05 15.76
N TYR A 2 -2.51 -13.27 16.06
CA TYR A 2 -1.37 -12.51 15.53
C TYR A 2 -0.32 -13.48 14.97
N THR A 3 0.22 -13.16 13.80
CA THR A 3 1.42 -13.83 13.28
C THR A 3 2.64 -13.08 13.79
N LEU A 4 3.36 -13.66 14.75
CA LEU A 4 4.50 -13.03 15.40
C LEU A 4 5.81 -13.61 14.88
N PHE A 5 6.75 -12.75 14.51
CA PHE A 5 8.13 -13.15 14.23
C PHE A 5 9.01 -12.76 15.42
N ALA A 6 9.63 -13.74 16.06
CA ALA A 6 10.47 -13.54 17.25
C ALA A 6 11.84 -14.22 17.09
N ARG A 7 12.84 -13.69 17.78
CA ARG A 7 14.20 -14.25 17.76
C ARG A 7 14.27 -15.48 18.66
N THR A 8 14.67 -16.62 18.08
CA THR A 8 14.96 -17.88 18.81
C THR A 8 16.41 -18.31 18.68
N GLY A 9 17.23 -17.61 17.86
CA GLY A 9 18.66 -17.88 17.71
C GLY A 9 19.44 -16.73 17.08
N GLU A 10 20.66 -17.00 16.66
CA GLU A 10 21.56 -16.02 16.05
C GLU A 10 21.44 -15.96 14.51
N GLY A 11 21.85 -14.83 13.94
CA GLY A 11 21.96 -14.66 12.49
C GLY A 11 20.61 -14.68 11.75
N SER A 12 20.68 -14.98 10.44
CA SER A 12 19.52 -14.99 9.52
C SER A 12 18.59 -16.18 9.71
N ARG A 13 19.06 -17.26 10.35
CA ARG A 13 18.24 -18.41 10.78
C ARG A 13 17.81 -18.31 12.25
N GLY A 14 17.95 -17.14 12.85
CA GLY A 14 17.64 -16.90 14.25
C GLY A 14 16.22 -16.41 14.52
N VAL A 15 15.33 -16.40 13.53
CA VAL A 15 13.96 -15.89 13.67
C VAL A 15 12.96 -17.03 13.41
N SER A 16 11.95 -17.13 14.24
CA SER A 16 10.85 -18.11 14.13
C SER A 16 9.50 -17.40 14.04
N CYS A 17 8.50 -18.09 13.48
CA CYS A 17 7.14 -17.57 13.27
C CYS A 17 6.15 -18.28 14.19
N PHE A 18 5.27 -17.54 14.87
CA PHE A 18 4.34 -18.08 15.85
C PHE A 18 2.91 -17.61 15.58
N LEU A 19 1.94 -18.51 15.79
CA LEU A 19 0.51 -18.20 15.82
C LEU A 19 0.09 -17.83 17.25
N VAL A 20 0.01 -16.54 17.53
CA VAL A 20 -0.29 -16.00 18.85
C VAL A 20 -1.81 -15.79 19.01
N PRO A 21 -2.46 -16.35 20.04
CA PRO A 21 -3.85 -16.07 20.34
C PRO A 21 -4.01 -14.64 20.92
N GLY A 22 -5.16 -14.01 20.69
CA GLY A 22 -5.34 -12.59 21.05
C GLY A 22 -5.51 -12.32 22.54
N ASP A 23 -5.77 -13.36 23.31
CA ASP A 23 -5.97 -13.42 24.76
C ASP A 23 -4.77 -14.03 25.49
N LEU A 24 -3.61 -14.12 24.83
CA LEU A 24 -2.38 -14.63 25.44
C LEU A 24 -2.03 -13.86 26.72
N ALA A 25 -1.86 -14.57 27.84
CA ALA A 25 -1.38 -13.95 29.07
C ALA A 25 0.01 -13.30 28.85
N GLY A 26 0.19 -12.07 29.30
CA GLY A 26 1.39 -11.27 29.05
C GLY A 26 1.39 -10.47 27.74
N LEU A 27 0.37 -10.62 26.89
CA LEU A 27 0.16 -9.76 25.70
C LEU A 27 -0.66 -8.53 26.06
N SER A 28 -0.15 -7.35 25.74
CA SER A 28 -0.88 -6.07 25.86
C SER A 28 -0.64 -5.16 24.67
N PHE A 29 -1.50 -4.14 24.51
CA PHE A 29 -1.46 -3.20 23.38
C PHE A 29 -1.35 -1.75 23.85
N GLY A 30 -0.57 -0.96 23.13
CA GLY A 30 -0.50 0.48 23.30
C GLY A 30 -1.75 1.19 22.78
N LYS A 31 -1.75 2.53 22.92
CA LYS A 31 -2.80 3.37 22.32
C LYS A 31 -2.71 3.33 20.78
N PRO A 32 -3.83 3.52 20.06
CA PRO A 32 -3.80 3.69 18.61
C PRO A 32 -2.96 4.90 18.20
N GLU A 33 -2.15 4.74 17.16
CA GLU A 33 -1.30 5.79 16.61
C GLU A 33 -2.11 6.95 15.99
N GLU A 34 -1.69 8.19 16.26
CA GLU A 34 -2.21 9.40 15.63
C GLU A 34 -1.57 9.60 14.25
N LYS A 35 -2.20 9.03 13.22
CA LYS A 35 -1.67 9.01 11.85
C LYS A 35 -2.12 10.23 11.04
N MET A 36 -1.49 10.44 9.88
CA MET A 36 -1.94 11.44 8.89
C MET A 36 -3.23 11.01 8.16
N GLY A 37 -3.41 9.71 7.93
CA GLY A 37 -4.56 9.13 7.25
C GLY A 37 -4.77 7.67 7.65
N LEU A 38 -5.75 7.02 7.03
CA LEU A 38 -6.09 5.62 7.33
C LEU A 38 -6.51 5.41 8.80
N HIS A 39 -7.41 6.28 9.27
CA HIS A 39 -7.77 6.40 10.70
C HIS A 39 -8.70 5.30 11.22
N ALA A 40 -9.51 4.71 10.34
CA ALA A 40 -10.65 3.88 10.74
C ALA A 40 -10.23 2.58 11.46
N VAL A 41 -9.17 1.94 10.98
CA VAL A 41 -8.64 0.71 11.59
C VAL A 41 -7.41 1.08 12.44
N PRO A 42 -7.36 0.66 13.72
CA PRO A 42 -6.29 1.06 14.62
C PRO A 42 -4.94 0.48 14.18
N THR A 43 -3.88 1.22 14.50
CA THR A 43 -2.49 0.75 14.41
C THR A 43 -1.92 0.92 15.80
N THR A 44 -1.36 -0.14 16.39
CA THR A 44 -0.93 -0.15 17.79
C THR A 44 0.40 -0.87 17.94
N SER A 45 1.21 -0.46 18.90
CA SER A 45 2.30 -1.29 19.41
C SER A 45 1.76 -2.47 20.23
N ALA A 46 2.47 -3.60 20.20
CA ALA A 46 2.18 -4.78 21.02
C ALA A 46 3.37 -5.04 21.97
N PHE A 47 3.06 -5.43 23.20
CA PHE A 47 4.05 -5.74 24.24
C PHE A 47 3.83 -7.17 24.75
N TYR A 48 4.92 -7.90 24.89
CA TYR A 48 4.95 -9.28 25.37
C TYR A 48 5.81 -9.32 26.62
N ASP A 49 5.17 -9.45 27.79
CA ASP A 49 5.83 -9.50 29.09
C ASP A 49 5.63 -10.89 29.72
N HIS A 50 6.71 -11.65 29.84
CA HIS A 50 6.67 -13.05 30.31
C HIS A 50 5.56 -13.90 29.65
N ALA A 51 5.29 -13.65 28.36
CA ALA A 51 4.21 -14.30 27.62
C ALA A 51 4.64 -15.71 27.16
N HIS A 52 4.10 -16.74 27.81
CA HIS A 52 4.36 -18.14 27.50
C HIS A 52 3.46 -18.64 26.38
N ILE A 53 4.03 -19.27 25.34
CA ILE A 53 3.29 -19.86 24.22
C ILE A 53 3.71 -21.31 24.00
N GLU A 54 2.74 -22.16 23.68
CA GLU A 54 2.97 -23.59 23.43
C GLU A 54 3.75 -23.82 22.13
N ALA A 55 4.56 -24.88 22.11
CA ALA A 55 5.41 -25.21 20.97
C ALA A 55 4.61 -25.56 19.69
N ASP A 56 3.37 -26.02 19.84
CA ASP A 56 2.45 -26.32 18.72
C ASP A 56 1.98 -25.07 17.95
N ARG A 57 2.26 -23.87 18.47
CA ARG A 57 1.99 -22.59 17.81
C ARG A 57 3.10 -22.15 16.88
N LEU A 58 4.22 -22.88 16.82
CA LEU A 58 5.28 -22.64 15.86
C LEU A 58 4.78 -22.92 14.43
N ILE A 59 4.88 -21.92 13.55
CA ILE A 59 4.58 -22.05 12.13
C ILE A 59 5.89 -22.39 11.40
N GLY A 60 5.94 -23.58 10.80
CA GLY A 60 7.14 -24.09 10.15
C GLY A 60 8.14 -24.66 11.16
N ALA A 61 9.42 -24.70 10.79
CA ALA A 61 10.49 -25.12 11.71
C ALA A 61 11.15 -23.91 12.40
N GLU A 62 11.78 -24.17 13.55
CA GLU A 62 12.56 -23.15 14.24
C GLU A 62 13.64 -22.56 13.32
N GLY A 63 13.75 -21.23 13.30
CA GLY A 63 14.68 -20.50 12.44
C GLY A 63 14.21 -20.24 11.00
N GLN A 64 13.03 -20.72 10.60
CA GLN A 64 12.44 -20.46 9.26
C GLN A 64 11.65 -19.14 9.16
N GLY A 65 11.58 -18.34 10.22
CA GLY A 65 10.73 -17.15 10.29
C GLY A 65 11.00 -16.12 9.19
N LEU A 66 12.26 -15.79 8.89
CA LEU A 66 12.55 -14.84 7.80
C LEU A 66 12.16 -15.38 6.42
N GLN A 67 12.33 -16.68 6.18
CA GLN A 67 11.90 -17.30 4.91
C GLN A 67 10.38 -17.24 4.75
N ILE A 68 9.64 -17.51 5.83
CA ILE A 68 8.17 -17.40 5.86
C ILE A 68 7.74 -15.94 5.64
N ALA A 69 8.39 -14.98 6.31
CA ALA A 69 8.08 -13.57 6.13
C ALA A 69 8.29 -13.14 4.67
N PHE A 70 9.43 -13.50 4.08
CA PHE A 70 9.75 -13.14 2.70
C PHE A 70 8.84 -13.80 1.66
N SER A 71 8.37 -15.03 1.89
CA SER A 71 7.42 -15.67 0.97
C SER A 71 6.05 -14.99 0.96
N ALA A 72 5.65 -14.35 2.06
CA ALA A 72 4.40 -13.61 2.17
C ALA A 72 4.46 -12.19 1.58
N LEU A 73 5.64 -11.54 1.58
CA LEU A 73 5.79 -10.14 1.12
C LEU A 73 5.37 -9.92 -0.33
N ASP A 74 5.64 -10.87 -1.23
CA ASP A 74 5.26 -10.72 -2.64
C ASP A 74 3.75 -10.69 -2.84
N SER A 75 3.02 -11.46 -2.03
CA SER A 75 1.56 -11.41 -1.99
C SER A 75 1.05 -10.10 -1.37
N GLY A 76 1.68 -9.62 -0.29
CA GLY A 76 1.35 -8.34 0.34
C GLY A 76 1.52 -7.15 -0.60
N ARG A 77 2.63 -7.11 -1.36
CA ARG A 77 2.91 -6.08 -2.37
C ARG A 77 1.84 -6.00 -3.45
N LEU A 78 1.32 -7.14 -3.93
CA LEU A 78 0.18 -7.17 -4.86
C LEU A 78 -1.08 -6.56 -4.24
N GLY A 79 -1.37 -6.89 -2.97
CA GLY A 79 -2.49 -6.31 -2.23
C GLY A 79 -2.40 -4.79 -2.14
N ILE A 80 -1.23 -4.26 -1.76
CA ILE A 80 -1.02 -2.81 -1.69
C ILE A 80 -1.10 -2.15 -3.06
N ALA A 81 -0.58 -2.79 -4.12
CA ALA A 81 -0.71 -2.26 -5.48
C ALA A 81 -2.20 -2.12 -5.88
N ALA A 82 -3.02 -3.13 -5.61
CA ALA A 82 -4.45 -3.10 -5.91
C ALA A 82 -5.19 -2.01 -5.09
N VAL A 83 -4.89 -1.90 -3.79
CA VAL A 83 -5.45 -0.84 -2.91
C VAL A 83 -5.08 0.55 -3.42
N ALA A 84 -3.82 0.77 -3.77
CA ALA A 84 -3.35 2.06 -4.29
C ALA A 84 -4.03 2.42 -5.62
N VAL A 85 -4.21 1.47 -6.53
CA VAL A 85 -4.97 1.70 -7.78
C VAL A 85 -6.42 2.05 -7.50
N GLY A 86 -7.07 1.36 -6.55
CA GLY A 86 -8.45 1.68 -6.16
C GLY A 86 -8.60 3.11 -5.63
N LEU A 87 -7.67 3.53 -4.76
CA LEU A 87 -7.64 4.89 -4.22
C LEU A 87 -7.41 5.95 -5.32
N ALA A 88 -6.45 5.69 -6.22
CA ALA A 88 -6.16 6.56 -7.35
C ALA A 88 -7.36 6.69 -8.30
N GLN A 89 -8.05 5.57 -8.58
CA GLN A 89 -9.26 5.56 -9.39
C GLN A 89 -10.35 6.42 -8.75
N ALA A 90 -10.58 6.28 -7.44
CA ALA A 90 -11.59 7.08 -6.74
C ALA A 90 -11.29 8.59 -6.83
N ALA A 91 -10.02 8.99 -6.72
CA ALA A 91 -9.63 10.39 -6.86
C ALA A 91 -9.82 10.91 -8.30
N LEU A 92 -9.49 10.09 -9.31
CA LEU A 92 -9.74 10.42 -10.71
C LEU A 92 -11.23 10.57 -11.00
N ASP A 93 -12.08 9.66 -10.52
CA ASP A 93 -13.52 9.69 -10.75
C ASP A 93 -14.15 10.98 -10.20
N GLU A 94 -13.78 11.36 -8.98
CA GLU A 94 -14.23 12.62 -8.36
C GLU A 94 -13.72 13.84 -9.15
N ALA A 95 -12.46 13.85 -9.59
CA ALA A 95 -11.87 14.95 -10.35
C ALA A 95 -12.54 15.12 -11.72
N VAL A 96 -12.78 14.03 -12.45
CA VAL A 96 -13.47 14.05 -13.75
C VAL A 96 -14.91 14.53 -13.58
N LYS A 97 -15.63 14.03 -12.57
CA LYS A 97 -16.99 14.47 -12.29
C LYS A 97 -17.03 15.98 -12.02
N TYR A 98 -16.21 16.47 -11.09
CA TYR A 98 -16.18 17.88 -10.74
C TYR A 98 -15.79 18.76 -11.94
N ALA A 99 -14.84 18.31 -12.77
CA ALA A 99 -14.40 19.06 -13.94
C ALA A 99 -15.49 19.22 -15.03
N ASN A 100 -16.44 18.27 -15.09
CA ASN A 100 -17.58 18.31 -16.00
C ASN A 100 -18.76 19.14 -15.48
N GLU A 101 -18.78 19.49 -14.20
CA GLU A 101 -19.85 20.27 -13.55
C GLU A 101 -19.43 21.73 -13.33
N ARG A 102 -18.19 21.95 -12.89
CA ARG A 102 -17.67 23.27 -12.55
C ARG A 102 -17.41 24.10 -13.82
N THR A 103 -17.85 25.35 -13.80
CA THR A 103 -17.57 26.32 -14.88
C THR A 103 -16.74 27.50 -14.39
N THR A 104 -15.76 27.92 -15.18
CA THR A 104 -15.05 29.20 -15.03
C THR A 104 -14.82 29.81 -16.40
N PHE A 105 -14.69 31.14 -16.46
CA PHE A 105 -14.46 31.86 -17.72
C PHE A 105 -15.45 31.48 -18.85
N GLY A 106 -16.71 31.20 -18.49
CA GLY A 106 -17.79 30.90 -19.44
C GLY A 106 -17.84 29.48 -20.01
N ARG A 107 -17.01 28.53 -19.55
CA ARG A 107 -17.05 27.12 -20.00
C ARG A 107 -16.76 26.15 -18.85
N LYS A 108 -17.01 24.85 -19.07
CA LYS A 108 -16.68 23.82 -18.08
C LYS A 108 -15.17 23.73 -17.91
N ILE A 109 -14.72 23.42 -16.70
CA ILE A 109 -13.27 23.48 -16.46
C ILE A 109 -12.52 22.40 -17.25
N ILE A 110 -13.17 21.27 -17.56
CA ILE A 110 -12.63 20.22 -18.44
C ILE A 110 -12.33 20.71 -19.87
N ASP A 111 -13.01 21.76 -20.35
CA ASP A 111 -12.82 22.33 -21.69
C ASP A 111 -11.58 23.22 -21.79
N HIS A 112 -10.90 23.52 -20.67
CA HIS A 112 -9.59 24.17 -20.69
C HIS A 112 -8.51 23.12 -20.98
N GLN A 113 -7.84 23.25 -22.13
CA GLN A 113 -6.83 22.30 -22.59
C GLN A 113 -5.80 21.90 -21.52
N GLY A 114 -5.26 22.87 -20.77
CA GLY A 114 -4.28 22.59 -19.72
C GLY A 114 -4.83 21.69 -18.60
N LEU A 115 -6.11 21.86 -18.21
CA LEU A 115 -6.75 20.97 -17.23
C LEU A 115 -7.09 19.61 -17.84
N GLY A 116 -7.49 19.59 -19.11
CA GLY A 116 -7.70 18.35 -19.86
C GLY A 116 -6.44 17.48 -19.91
N PHE A 117 -5.26 18.08 -20.11
CA PHE A 117 -3.98 17.35 -20.08
C PHE A 117 -3.68 16.76 -18.69
N LEU A 118 -3.95 17.50 -17.62
CA LEU A 118 -3.79 16.99 -16.26
C LEU A 118 -4.65 15.75 -16.00
N LEU A 119 -5.94 15.79 -16.39
CA LEU A 119 -6.84 14.65 -16.26
C LEU A 119 -6.41 13.46 -17.14
N ALA A 120 -5.89 13.72 -18.34
CA ALA A 120 -5.37 12.68 -19.23
C ALA A 120 -4.15 11.96 -18.60
N ASP A 121 -3.21 12.70 -18.02
CA ASP A 121 -2.06 12.16 -17.30
C ASP A 121 -2.48 11.31 -16.10
N MET A 122 -3.47 11.76 -15.34
CA MET A 122 -4.03 11.00 -14.22
C MET A 122 -4.63 9.67 -14.71
N ALA A 123 -5.44 9.71 -15.76
CA ALA A 123 -6.05 8.51 -16.34
C ALA A 123 -5.00 7.51 -16.87
N ALA A 124 -3.97 8.01 -17.56
CA ALA A 124 -2.87 7.17 -18.05
C ALA A 124 -2.09 6.51 -16.91
N ALA A 125 -1.83 7.24 -15.81
CA ALA A 125 -1.16 6.70 -14.63
C ALA A 125 -1.98 5.58 -13.97
N VAL A 126 -3.29 5.78 -13.79
CA VAL A 126 -4.18 4.76 -13.21
C VAL A 126 -4.26 3.51 -14.09
N ALA A 127 -4.42 3.69 -15.40
CA ALA A 127 -4.45 2.57 -16.36
C ALA A 127 -3.14 1.77 -16.36
N SER A 128 -2.00 2.46 -16.36
CA SER A 128 -0.67 1.85 -16.33
C SER A 128 -0.45 1.06 -15.04
N ALA A 129 -0.77 1.65 -13.88
CA ALA A 129 -0.65 0.97 -12.59
C ALA A 129 -1.54 -0.28 -12.51
N ARG A 130 -2.77 -0.20 -13.06
CA ARG A 130 -3.69 -1.34 -13.13
C ARG A 130 -3.13 -2.48 -13.97
N ALA A 131 -2.61 -2.18 -15.16
CA ALA A 131 -2.02 -3.19 -16.03
C ALA A 131 -0.85 -3.90 -15.35
N THR A 132 0.02 -3.17 -14.65
CA THR A 132 1.20 -3.73 -14.00
C THR A 132 0.85 -4.71 -12.88
N TYR A 133 -0.11 -4.40 -12.00
CA TYR A 133 -0.45 -5.36 -10.93
C TYR A 133 -1.23 -6.58 -11.46
N LEU A 134 -2.02 -6.43 -12.52
CA LEU A 134 -2.73 -7.54 -13.15
C LEU A 134 -1.77 -8.51 -13.85
N ASP A 135 -0.69 -8.01 -14.48
CA ASP A 135 0.37 -8.89 -15.02
C ASP A 135 1.04 -9.70 -13.90
N ALA A 136 1.43 -9.03 -12.82
CA ALA A 136 2.07 -9.66 -11.67
C ALA A 136 1.15 -10.71 -11.00
N ALA A 137 -0.13 -10.39 -10.82
CA ALA A 137 -1.14 -11.32 -10.30
C ALA A 137 -1.32 -12.53 -11.23
N ARG A 138 -1.41 -12.33 -12.55
CA ARG A 138 -1.58 -13.43 -13.50
C ARG A 138 -0.37 -14.35 -13.56
N ARG A 139 0.84 -13.84 -13.34
CA ARG A 139 2.05 -14.68 -13.19
C ARG A 139 1.94 -15.58 -11.96
N ARG A 140 1.51 -15.03 -10.83
CA ARG A 140 1.25 -15.80 -9.60
C ARG A 140 0.23 -16.91 -9.86
N ASP A 141 -0.88 -16.61 -10.50
CA ASP A 141 -1.94 -17.59 -10.79
C ASP A 141 -1.45 -18.75 -11.67
N LEU A 142 -0.52 -18.46 -12.59
CA LEU A 142 0.12 -19.46 -13.45
C LEU A 142 1.30 -20.19 -12.78
N GLY A 143 1.56 -19.98 -11.49
CA GLY A 143 2.69 -20.58 -10.78
C GLY A 143 4.06 -20.11 -11.27
N ARG A 144 4.13 -18.96 -11.98
CA ARG A 144 5.38 -18.40 -12.50
C ARG A 144 6.03 -17.51 -11.44
N PRO A 145 7.37 -17.39 -11.44
CA PRO A 145 8.05 -16.38 -10.62
C PRO A 145 7.47 -14.99 -10.90
N TYR A 146 7.14 -14.27 -9.82
CA TYR A 146 6.46 -12.97 -9.89
C TYR A 146 7.02 -11.93 -8.89
N SER A 147 8.08 -12.27 -8.15
CA SER A 147 8.63 -11.43 -7.08
C SER A 147 9.05 -10.04 -7.59
N GLU A 148 9.77 -10.01 -8.72
CA GLU A 148 10.16 -8.76 -9.38
C GLU A 148 8.92 -7.95 -9.81
N GLN A 149 7.96 -8.60 -10.48
CA GLN A 149 6.76 -7.93 -10.99
C GLN A 149 5.86 -7.40 -9.87
N ALA A 150 5.81 -8.07 -8.71
CA ALA A 150 5.12 -7.59 -7.52
C ALA A 150 5.79 -6.32 -6.94
N SER A 151 7.11 -6.27 -6.89
CA SER A 151 7.85 -5.06 -6.49
C SER A 151 7.65 -3.91 -7.49
N VAL A 152 7.71 -4.19 -8.80
CA VAL A 152 7.41 -3.19 -9.84
C VAL A 152 5.98 -2.68 -9.70
N SER A 153 4.99 -3.56 -9.53
CA SER A 153 3.58 -3.16 -9.43
C SER A 153 3.32 -2.30 -8.20
N LYS A 154 3.88 -2.66 -7.04
CA LYS A 154 3.72 -1.85 -5.81
C LYS A 154 4.37 -0.49 -5.97
N LEU A 155 5.57 -0.43 -6.53
CA LEU A 155 6.26 0.84 -6.79
C LEU A 155 5.43 1.75 -7.70
N VAL A 156 5.04 1.25 -8.88
CA VAL A 156 4.29 2.02 -9.89
C VAL A 156 2.94 2.48 -9.35
N ALA A 157 2.18 1.57 -8.73
CA ALA A 157 0.84 1.90 -8.24
C ALA A 157 0.85 2.94 -7.12
N THR A 158 1.81 2.86 -6.21
CA THR A 158 1.87 3.77 -5.05
C THR A 158 2.43 5.15 -5.41
N ASP A 159 3.39 5.24 -6.34
CA ASP A 159 3.82 6.52 -6.90
C ASP A 159 2.70 7.16 -7.75
N ALA A 160 1.97 6.37 -8.54
CA ALA A 160 0.80 6.84 -9.29
C ALA A 160 -0.33 7.35 -8.38
N ALA A 161 -0.66 6.62 -7.31
CA ALA A 161 -1.69 7.04 -6.36
C ALA A 161 -1.34 8.38 -5.70
N MET A 162 -0.09 8.58 -5.29
CA MET A 162 0.34 9.85 -4.70
C MET A 162 0.23 11.01 -5.71
N LYS A 163 0.67 10.82 -6.96
CA LYS A 163 0.52 11.83 -8.02
C LYS A 163 -0.96 12.16 -8.25
N VAL A 164 -1.76 11.15 -8.57
CA VAL A 164 -3.18 11.31 -8.96
C VAL A 164 -4.00 11.97 -7.86
N THR A 165 -3.81 11.58 -6.60
CA THR A 165 -4.55 12.19 -5.48
C THR A 165 -4.13 13.64 -5.21
N THR A 166 -2.87 13.99 -5.44
CA THR A 166 -2.40 15.38 -5.35
C THR A 166 -2.99 16.23 -6.48
N ASP A 167 -2.94 15.72 -7.71
CA ASP A 167 -3.53 16.39 -8.89
C ASP A 167 -5.05 16.54 -8.75
N ALA A 168 -5.73 15.56 -8.15
CA ALA A 168 -7.18 15.64 -7.89
C ALA A 168 -7.53 16.81 -6.97
N VAL A 169 -6.76 17.06 -5.89
CA VAL A 169 -6.95 18.25 -5.06
C VAL A 169 -6.77 19.53 -5.89
N GLN A 170 -5.77 19.55 -6.79
CA GLN A 170 -5.52 20.69 -7.67
C GLN A 170 -6.68 20.96 -8.65
N VAL A 171 -7.32 19.92 -9.19
CA VAL A 171 -8.50 20.04 -10.08
C VAL A 171 -9.68 20.69 -9.35
N PHE A 172 -9.87 20.36 -8.06
CA PHE A 172 -10.92 20.97 -7.24
C PHE A 172 -10.59 22.41 -6.80
N GLY A 173 -9.32 22.81 -6.82
CA GLY A 173 -8.85 24.10 -6.30
C GLY A 173 -9.12 24.23 -4.81
N GLY A 174 -9.54 25.42 -4.35
CA GLY A 174 -9.78 25.67 -2.92
C GLY A 174 -10.79 24.72 -2.26
N ALA A 175 -11.78 24.23 -3.02
CA ALA A 175 -12.76 23.26 -2.53
C ALA A 175 -12.11 21.91 -2.20
N GLY A 176 -11.08 21.50 -2.94
CA GLY A 176 -10.37 20.24 -2.72
C GLY A 176 -9.52 20.25 -1.44
N TYR A 177 -9.30 21.43 -0.86
CA TYR A 177 -8.56 21.61 0.39
C TYR A 177 -9.47 21.59 1.63
N THR A 178 -10.79 21.64 1.45
CA THR A 178 -11.75 21.54 2.56
C THR A 178 -12.21 20.10 2.78
N ARG A 179 -12.74 19.81 3.97
CA ARG A 179 -13.23 18.47 4.34
C ARG A 179 -14.66 18.19 3.86
N ASP A 180 -15.25 19.10 3.09
CA ASP A 180 -16.55 18.90 2.45
C ASP A 180 -16.44 17.92 1.27
N TYR A 181 -15.23 17.82 0.70
CA TYR A 181 -14.90 16.92 -0.39
C TYR A 181 -13.92 15.84 0.04
N ARG A 182 -14.00 14.68 -0.62
CA ARG A 182 -13.23 13.49 -0.24
C ARG A 182 -11.78 13.50 -0.73
N VAL A 183 -11.44 14.37 -1.69
CA VAL A 183 -10.13 14.33 -2.36
C VAL A 183 -8.95 14.62 -1.43
N GLU A 184 -9.11 15.49 -0.42
CA GLU A 184 -8.09 15.71 0.61
C GLU A 184 -7.77 14.42 1.39
N ARG A 185 -8.82 13.65 1.71
CA ARG A 185 -8.69 12.38 2.44
C ARG A 185 -7.90 11.37 1.61
N TYR A 186 -8.21 11.27 0.31
CA TYR A 186 -7.49 10.36 -0.57
C TYR A 186 -6.00 10.69 -0.67
N MET A 187 -5.66 11.98 -0.73
CA MET A 187 -4.25 12.41 -0.74
C MET A 187 -3.51 11.98 0.55
N ARG A 188 -4.13 12.16 1.72
CA ARG A 188 -3.53 11.70 2.99
C ARG A 188 -3.38 10.18 3.04
N GLU A 189 -4.37 9.45 2.55
CA GLU A 189 -4.37 7.98 2.52
C GLU A 189 -3.36 7.40 1.53
N ALA A 190 -3.06 8.08 0.42
CA ALA A 190 -2.12 7.58 -0.59
C ALA A 190 -0.68 7.49 -0.05
N LYS A 191 -0.28 8.42 0.83
CA LYS A 191 1.11 8.55 1.28
C LYS A 191 1.66 7.31 1.98
N ILE A 192 0.86 6.66 2.83
CA ILE A 192 1.32 5.49 3.60
C ILE A 192 1.63 4.30 2.67
N THR A 193 0.99 4.24 1.51
CA THR A 193 1.21 3.15 0.55
C THR A 193 2.64 3.12 0.01
N GLN A 194 3.33 4.26 -0.05
CA GLN A 194 4.74 4.34 -0.45
C GLN A 194 5.72 3.88 0.64
N ILE A 195 5.24 3.68 1.89
CA ILE A 195 6.06 3.45 3.08
C ILE A 195 5.94 2.02 3.60
N PHE A 196 4.73 1.55 3.89
CA PHE A 196 4.53 0.22 4.47
C PHE A 196 4.72 -0.91 3.43
N GLU A 197 4.74 -2.16 3.87
CA GLU A 197 4.94 -3.34 3.00
C GLU A 197 6.22 -3.21 2.12
N GLY A 198 7.25 -2.62 2.74
CA GLY A 198 8.50 -2.22 2.09
C GLY A 198 8.38 -0.87 1.38
N THR A 199 9.21 0.09 1.81
CA THR A 199 9.26 1.41 1.19
C THR A 199 9.57 1.33 -0.30
N ASN A 200 9.22 2.37 -1.05
CA ASN A 200 9.51 2.40 -2.49
C ASN A 200 11.03 2.37 -2.80
N GLN A 201 11.91 2.70 -1.85
CA GLN A 201 13.35 2.50 -1.97
C GLN A 201 13.72 1.02 -1.86
N ILE A 202 13.09 0.28 -0.94
CA ILE A 202 13.26 -1.17 -0.85
C ILE A 202 12.75 -1.88 -2.10
N GLN A 203 11.63 -1.43 -2.69
CA GLN A 203 11.15 -1.99 -3.95
C GLN A 203 12.17 -1.79 -5.09
N ARG A 204 12.76 -0.59 -5.19
CA ARG A 204 13.85 -0.32 -6.14
C ARG A 204 15.06 -1.22 -5.91
N LEU A 205 15.43 -1.47 -4.64
CA LEU A 205 16.52 -2.39 -4.31
C LEU A 205 16.23 -3.83 -4.75
N VAL A 206 15.00 -4.32 -4.57
CA VAL A 206 14.58 -5.65 -5.02
C VAL A 206 14.65 -5.76 -6.54
N ILE A 207 14.12 -4.76 -7.25
CA ILE A 207 14.17 -4.70 -8.71
C ILE A 207 15.63 -4.66 -9.20
N ALA A 208 16.46 -3.80 -8.62
CA ALA A 208 17.87 -3.68 -9.00
C ALA A 208 18.64 -5.00 -8.81
N ARG A 209 18.36 -5.73 -7.73
CA ARG A 209 18.96 -7.05 -7.49
C ARG A 209 18.53 -8.10 -8.51
N ALA A 210 17.31 -8.04 -9.03
CA ALA A 210 16.84 -8.94 -10.09
C ALA A 210 17.50 -8.66 -11.44
N LEU A 211 18.03 -7.45 -11.65
CA LEU A 211 18.76 -7.05 -12.86
C LEU A 211 20.26 -7.34 -12.80
N ALA A 212 20.81 -7.47 -11.59
CA ALA A 212 22.21 -7.86 -11.40
C ALA A 212 22.34 -9.36 -11.65
N THR A 213 23.03 -9.72 -12.72
CA THR A 213 23.44 -11.10 -13.05
C THR A 213 24.43 -11.65 -12.04
#